data_AF-T1FT83-F1
#
_entry.id   AF-T1FT83-F1
#
_cell.length_a   1.000
_cell.length_b   1.000
_cell.length_c   1.000
_cell.angle_alpha   90.00
_cell.angle_beta   90.00
_cell.angle_gamma   90.00
#
_symmetry.space_group_name_H-M   'P 1'
#
loop_
_entity.id
_entity.type
_entity.pdbx_description
1 polymer ?
#
loop_
_entity_poly.entity_id
_entity_poly.type
_entity_poly.pdbx_seq_one_letter_code
_entity_poly.pdbx_strand_id
1 'polypeptide(L)'
;MMELPFYALILSFIIHLQKKGFRRLISWGPLIALSLISFIVTCMVKCHLAWWPPESFWPCASMVVIMIELNIILYNFFQSSFLGPGLVEIGWKPKHLEEKIFLQYCNICLSYKVPRSHHCRKCQRCVMKMDHHCPWINNCVGHKNHANFFFFLFITPIACLHAIAILVPSTYRCFYRNYYYFYGTMNDIIVDLSSVWFIFSMMAVGMAVGVVISVGSLFVIQLKVILKNETGIETWIREKANYRKREKGEGDFIYPYNLGRWNNLLMTLNIGNWGKMDGVWWPVREDCHQYTLTVEQIQQKCEKRTRSVLFVVHRKYSGSYLPVTFGCRTCYCQPCFDEPRLKVKEGERVLVTRLRRNWLYGEKLFLSEVSHVQKKEKRQRGWFPRQCASRSSEKFDLPANPHHPQQLETHLHGDGDDAANGVDVDIERLNVVADEKFLNKKVL
;
A
#
# COMPACT_ATOMS: atom_id res chain seq x y z
N MET A 1 9.10 30.71 35.29
CA MET A 1 8.72 31.31 34.00
C MET A 1 9.24 30.47 32.83
N MET A 2 8.95 29.15 32.79
CA MET A 2 9.64 28.22 31.87
C MET A 2 8.73 27.18 31.18
N GLU A 3 7.42 27.45 31.09
CA GLU A 3 6.46 26.50 30.47
C GLU A 3 5.86 26.96 29.12
N LEU A 4 5.96 28.24 28.75
CA LEU A 4 5.39 28.76 27.50
C LEU A 4 5.92 28.15 26.18
N PRO A 5 7.21 27.75 26.02
CA PRO A 5 7.69 27.25 24.74
C PRO A 5 7.19 25.83 24.42
N PHE A 6 6.90 25.00 25.42
CA PHE A 6 6.41 23.63 25.21
C PHE A 6 4.96 23.60 24.73
N TYR A 7 4.08 24.41 25.33
CA TYR A 7 2.69 24.54 24.90
C TYR A 7 2.57 25.12 23.49
N ALA A 8 3.38 26.10 23.11
CA ALA A 8 3.37 26.66 21.76
C ALA A 8 3.85 25.65 20.69
N LEU A 9 4.84 24.81 21.01
CA LEU A 9 5.30 23.72 20.15
C LEU A 9 4.25 22.62 20.02
N ILE A 10 3.59 22.24 21.12
CA ILE A 10 2.47 21.29 21.10
C ILE A 10 1.31 21.85 20.31
N LEU A 11 0.92 23.10 20.51
CA LEU A 11 -0.19 23.73 19.80
C LEU A 11 0.12 23.85 18.30
N SER A 12 1.34 24.25 17.93
CA SER A 12 1.79 24.29 16.53
C SER A 12 1.84 22.90 15.89
N PHE A 13 2.27 21.89 16.63
CA PHE A 13 2.27 20.50 16.19
C PHE A 13 0.84 19.94 16.05
N ILE A 14 -0.05 20.21 17.00
CA ILE A 14 -1.48 19.86 16.94
C ILE A 14 -2.16 20.57 15.77
N ILE A 15 -1.93 21.87 15.58
CA ILE A 15 -2.46 22.64 14.45
C ILE A 15 -1.88 22.12 13.12
N HIS A 16 -0.61 21.72 13.07
CA HIS A 16 0.00 21.13 11.88
C HIS A 16 -0.56 19.73 11.58
N LEU A 17 -0.81 18.92 12.60
CA LEU A 17 -1.48 17.63 12.50
C LEU A 17 -2.95 17.78 12.09
N GLN A 18 -3.68 18.75 12.64
CA GLN A 18 -5.05 19.09 12.27
C GLN A 18 -5.13 19.62 10.83
N LYS A 19 -4.21 20.50 10.41
CA LYS A 19 -4.14 20.99 9.03
C LYS A 19 -3.83 19.86 8.02
N LYS A 20 -2.96 18.90 8.37
CA LYS A 20 -2.72 17.73 7.53
C LYS A 20 -3.88 16.75 7.52
N GLY A 21 -4.52 16.50 8.66
CA GLY A 21 -5.70 15.64 8.78
C GLY A 21 -6.90 16.21 8.01
N PHE A 22 -7.21 17.49 8.18
CA PHE A 22 -8.29 18.15 7.47
C PHE A 22 -8.07 18.19 5.95
N ARG A 23 -6.83 18.47 5.50
CA ARG A 23 -6.46 18.35 4.08
C ARG A 23 -6.59 16.92 3.54
N ARG A 24 -6.53 15.88 4.39
CA ARG A 24 -6.78 14.51 3.93
C ARG A 24 -8.23 14.36 3.48
N LEU A 25 -9.19 14.86 4.27
CA LEU A 25 -10.63 14.76 3.98
C LEU A 25 -11.08 15.57 2.77
N ILE A 26 -10.42 16.69 2.46
CA ILE A 26 -10.81 17.53 1.31
C ILE A 26 -10.32 16.95 -0.03
N SER A 27 -9.59 15.83 -0.01
CA SER A 27 -9.25 15.12 -1.24
C SER A 27 -10.48 14.46 -1.87
N TRP A 28 -10.47 14.31 -3.18
CA TRP A 28 -11.59 13.77 -3.94
C TRP A 28 -12.07 12.40 -3.43
N GLY A 29 -11.15 11.53 -3.00
CA GLY A 29 -11.48 10.18 -2.52
C GLY A 29 -12.38 10.21 -1.27
N PRO A 30 -11.93 10.81 -0.16
CA PRO A 30 -12.76 10.95 1.04
C PRO A 30 -14.05 11.72 0.82
N LEU A 31 -14.04 12.80 0.01
CA LEU A 31 -15.24 13.55 -0.31
C LEU A 31 -16.29 12.69 -1.02
N ILE A 32 -15.89 11.90 -2.01
CA ILE A 32 -16.81 11.00 -2.72
C ILE A 32 -17.32 9.91 -1.76
N ALA A 33 -16.44 9.30 -0.96
CA ALA A 33 -16.84 8.25 -0.02
C ALA A 33 -17.87 8.77 1.00
N LEU A 34 -17.60 9.92 1.63
CA LEU A 34 -18.51 10.53 2.62
C LEU A 34 -19.81 11.02 1.96
N SER A 35 -19.75 11.55 0.73
CA SER A 35 -20.95 11.94 -0.03
C SER A 35 -21.84 10.75 -0.35
N LEU A 36 -21.25 9.61 -0.77
CA LEU A 36 -22.00 8.38 -1.05
C LEU A 36 -22.65 7.83 0.22
N ILE A 37 -21.91 7.75 1.33
CA ILE A 37 -22.44 7.30 2.62
C ILE A 37 -23.62 8.19 3.04
N SER A 38 -23.42 9.51 3.03
CA SER A 38 -24.46 10.49 3.41
C SER A 38 -25.70 10.38 2.53
N PHE A 39 -25.52 10.28 1.21
CA PHE A 39 -26.62 10.21 0.25
C PHE A 39 -27.45 8.93 0.41
N ILE A 40 -26.80 7.77 0.47
CA ILE A 40 -27.48 6.47 0.62
C ILE A 40 -28.24 6.42 1.95
N VAL A 41 -27.58 6.81 3.05
CA VAL A 41 -28.20 6.80 4.39
C VAL A 41 -29.38 7.77 4.47
N THR A 42 -29.26 8.96 3.89
CA THR A 42 -30.37 9.93 3.88
C THR A 42 -31.58 9.36 3.14
N CYS A 43 -31.38 8.75 1.96
CA CYS A 43 -32.46 8.12 1.21
C CYS A 43 -33.06 6.92 1.96
N MET A 44 -32.22 6.10 2.58
CA MET A 44 -32.62 4.94 3.38
C MET A 44 -33.48 5.37 4.57
N VAL A 45 -33.06 6.39 5.32
CA VAL A 45 -33.82 6.95 6.45
C VAL A 45 -35.16 7.53 5.97
N LYS A 46 -35.19 8.24 4.84
CA LYS A 46 -36.45 8.76 4.27
C LYS A 46 -37.41 7.65 3.85
N CYS A 47 -36.92 6.63 3.15
CA CYS A 47 -37.72 5.46 2.78
C CYS A 47 -38.22 4.68 3.99
N HIS A 48 -37.38 4.55 5.03
CA HIS A 48 -37.77 3.89 6.27
C HIS A 48 -38.88 4.65 7.01
N LEU A 49 -38.76 5.98 7.12
CA LEU A 49 -39.80 6.81 7.75
C LEU A 49 -41.10 6.84 6.94
N ALA A 50 -41.04 6.70 5.62
CA ALA A 50 -42.21 6.64 4.75
C ALA A 50 -42.93 5.28 4.79
N TRP A 51 -42.20 4.21 5.16
CA TRP A 51 -42.76 2.87 5.19
C TRP A 51 -43.33 2.49 6.55
N TRP A 52 -42.67 2.89 7.64
CA TRP A 52 -43.03 2.44 8.97
C TRP A 52 -43.42 3.59 9.91
N PRO A 53 -44.47 3.42 10.73
CA PRO A 53 -44.81 4.38 11.76
C PRO A 53 -43.70 4.44 12.83
N PRO A 54 -43.28 5.65 13.26
CA PRO A 54 -42.14 5.81 14.17
C PRO A 54 -42.41 5.34 15.60
N GLU A 55 -43.68 5.09 15.96
CA GLU A 55 -44.09 4.72 17.32
C GLU A 55 -43.96 3.21 17.61
N SER A 56 -43.74 2.40 16.56
CA SER A 56 -43.63 0.95 16.71
C SER A 56 -42.21 0.51 17.08
N PHE A 57 -42.10 -0.55 17.87
CA PHE A 57 -40.82 -1.09 18.34
C PHE A 57 -39.86 -1.49 17.21
N TRP A 58 -40.32 -2.27 16.22
CA TRP A 58 -39.46 -2.78 15.15
C TRP A 58 -38.84 -1.68 14.27
N PRO A 59 -39.60 -0.67 13.83
CA PRO A 59 -39.05 0.51 13.15
C PRO A 59 -38.01 1.27 13.99
N CYS A 60 -38.24 1.44 15.30
CA CYS A 60 -37.24 2.05 16.17
C CYS A 60 -35.97 1.21 16.24
N ALA A 61 -36.10 -0.11 16.42
CA ALA A 61 -34.95 -1.02 16.46
C ALA A 61 -34.15 -0.99 15.15
N SER A 62 -34.83 -1.00 14.01
CA SER A 62 -34.22 -0.86 12.69
C SER A 62 -33.48 0.48 12.55
N MET A 63 -34.07 1.60 12.98
CA MET A 63 -33.38 2.89 13.02
C MET A 63 -32.13 2.89 13.90
N VAL A 64 -32.17 2.22 15.06
CA VAL A 64 -30.99 2.05 15.92
C VAL A 64 -29.90 1.26 15.19
N VAL A 65 -30.25 0.19 14.47
CA VAL A 65 -29.30 -0.57 13.64
C VAL A 65 -28.67 0.32 12.58
N ILE A 66 -29.46 1.13 11.86
CA ILE A 66 -28.95 2.08 10.86
C ILE A 66 -27.94 3.05 11.49
N MET A 67 -28.25 3.58 12.67
CA MET A 67 -27.34 4.49 13.38
C MET A 67 -26.06 3.76 13.81
N ILE A 68 -26.15 2.53 14.31
CA ILE A 68 -24.99 1.72 14.69
C ILE A 68 -24.10 1.45 13.47
N GLU A 69 -24.68 1.01 12.35
CA GLU A 69 -23.95 0.76 11.10
C GLU A 69 -23.23 2.02 10.61
N LEU A 70 -23.93 3.17 10.58
CA LEU A 70 -23.32 4.45 10.22
C LEU A 70 -22.15 4.80 11.14
N ASN A 71 -22.31 4.65 12.45
CA ASN A 71 -21.25 4.93 13.42
C ASN A 71 -20.03 4.03 13.20
N ILE A 72 -20.24 2.71 12.98
CA ILE A 72 -19.15 1.77 12.73
C ILE A 72 -18.43 2.11 11.42
N ILE A 73 -19.17 2.44 10.35
CA ILE A 73 -18.60 2.86 9.06
C ILE A 73 -17.73 4.10 9.24
N LEU A 74 -18.29 5.17 9.83
CA LEU A 74 -17.61 6.44 9.98
C LEU A 74 -16.39 6.31 10.91
N TYR A 75 -16.54 5.61 12.04
CA TYR A 75 -15.45 5.34 12.95
C TYR A 75 -14.28 4.68 12.21
N ASN A 76 -14.51 3.56 11.53
CA ASN A 76 -13.45 2.82 10.84
C ASN A 76 -12.86 3.59 9.67
N PHE A 77 -13.67 4.35 8.93
CA PHE A 77 -13.22 5.24 7.86
C PHE A 77 -12.26 6.33 8.41
N PHE A 78 -12.68 7.05 9.46
CA PHE A 78 -11.86 8.10 10.07
C PHE A 78 -10.62 7.55 10.74
N GLN A 79 -10.70 6.42 11.45
CA GLN A 79 -9.53 5.76 12.02
C GLN A 79 -8.54 5.34 10.92
N SER A 80 -9.03 4.82 9.79
CA SER A 80 -8.19 4.48 8.63
C SER A 80 -7.50 5.72 8.04
N SER A 81 -8.21 6.84 7.96
CA SER A 81 -7.68 8.09 7.39
C SER A 81 -6.73 8.84 8.35
N PHE A 82 -7.01 8.86 9.65
CA PHE A 82 -6.36 9.76 10.61
C PHE A 82 -5.31 9.12 11.50
N LEU A 83 -5.54 7.91 12.03
CA LEU A 83 -4.58 7.22 12.91
C LEU A 83 -3.21 7.07 12.26
N GLY A 84 -3.20 7.02 10.92
CA GLY A 84 -2.00 6.87 10.12
C GLY A 84 -1.62 5.40 9.96
N PRO A 85 -0.79 5.08 8.96
CA PRO A 85 -0.51 3.69 8.61
C PRO A 85 0.55 3.03 9.50
N GLY A 86 1.16 3.77 10.43
CA GLY A 86 2.41 3.37 11.08
C GLY A 86 3.60 3.73 10.21
N LEU A 87 4.30 4.81 10.58
CA LEU A 87 5.45 5.30 9.84
C LEU A 87 6.74 4.83 10.50
N VAL A 88 7.72 4.47 9.69
CA VAL A 88 9.09 4.26 10.15
C VAL A 88 9.69 5.60 10.56
N GLU A 89 10.41 5.62 11.67
CA GLU A 89 11.12 6.80 12.13
C GLU A 89 12.13 7.30 11.07
N ILE A 90 12.28 8.62 10.97
CA ILE A 90 13.26 9.22 10.05
C ILE A 90 14.64 8.96 10.64
N GLY A 91 15.60 8.53 9.82
CA GLY A 91 16.91 8.17 10.35
C GLY A 91 16.99 6.80 11.03
N TRP A 92 15.91 6.00 11.04
CA TRP A 92 15.91 4.69 11.70
C TRP A 92 17.06 3.79 11.22
N LYS A 93 17.72 3.14 12.18
CA LYS A 93 18.84 2.20 12.00
C LYS A 93 18.59 0.95 12.84
N PRO A 94 19.05 -0.23 12.40
CA PRO A 94 18.99 -1.44 13.22
C PRO A 94 19.88 -1.29 14.46
N LYS A 95 19.57 -2.05 15.50
CA LYS A 95 20.36 -2.06 16.76
C LYS A 95 21.74 -2.65 16.52
N HIS A 96 21.79 -3.78 15.82
CA HIS A 96 23.04 -4.42 15.43
C HIS A 96 23.44 -3.96 14.02
N LEU A 97 24.68 -3.49 13.88
CA LEU A 97 25.19 -2.93 12.62
C LEU A 97 25.25 -3.97 11.50
N GLU A 98 25.47 -5.23 11.86
CA GLU A 98 25.48 -6.38 10.95
C GLU A 98 24.14 -6.54 10.20
N GLU A 99 23.01 -6.22 10.84
CA GLU A 99 21.69 -6.33 10.21
C GLU A 99 21.51 -5.42 8.99
N LYS A 100 22.34 -4.38 8.84
CA LYS A 100 22.29 -3.46 7.70
C LYS A 100 22.45 -4.18 6.37
N ILE A 101 23.17 -5.31 6.33
CA ILE A 101 23.39 -6.09 5.10
C ILE A 101 22.09 -6.73 4.59
N PHE A 102 21.15 -7.03 5.50
CA PHE A 102 19.87 -7.65 5.17
C PHE A 102 18.76 -6.64 4.87
N LEU A 103 19.05 -5.34 5.02
CA LEU A 103 18.06 -4.28 4.96
C LEU A 103 18.26 -3.35 3.77
N GLN A 104 17.16 -2.87 3.22
CA GLN A 104 17.19 -1.88 2.15
C GLN A 104 17.21 -0.47 2.73
N TYR A 105 18.01 0.40 2.14
CA TYR A 105 18.05 1.81 2.54
C TYR A 105 17.06 2.68 1.75
N CYS A 106 16.45 3.66 2.42
CA CYS A 106 15.59 4.67 1.81
C CYS A 106 16.29 6.04 1.79
N ASN A 107 16.74 6.46 0.61
CA ASN A 107 17.44 7.75 0.44
C ASN A 107 16.56 8.99 0.73
N ILE A 108 15.23 8.85 0.68
CA ILE A 108 14.30 9.96 0.93
C ILE A 108 14.07 10.16 2.44
N CYS A 109 13.89 9.06 3.17
CA CYS A 109 13.69 9.09 4.62
C CYS A 109 15.00 9.03 5.41
N LEU A 110 16.13 8.84 4.72
CA LEU A 110 17.45 8.63 5.30
C LEU A 110 17.45 7.53 6.37
N SER A 111 16.66 6.47 6.15
CA SER A 111 16.48 5.37 7.10
C SER A 111 16.57 4.01 6.41
N TYR A 112 16.98 3.00 7.17
CA TYR A 112 16.79 1.62 6.76
C TYR A 112 15.30 1.29 6.79
N LYS A 113 14.84 0.51 5.81
CA LYS A 113 13.48 -0.02 5.79
C LYS A 113 13.43 -1.21 6.73
N VAL A 114 12.71 -1.07 7.83
CA VAL A 114 12.37 -2.20 8.71
C VAL A 114 11.67 -3.31 7.89
N PRO A 115 11.72 -4.57 8.33
CA PRO A 115 11.01 -5.67 7.68
C PRO A 115 9.56 -5.29 7.33
N ARG A 116 9.11 -5.70 6.14
CA ARG A 116 7.77 -5.42 5.59
C ARG A 116 7.45 -3.94 5.32
N SER A 117 8.40 -3.01 5.50
CA SER A 117 8.17 -1.59 5.24
C SER A 117 8.52 -1.17 3.81
N HIS A 118 7.73 -0.24 3.27
CA HIS A 118 7.95 0.31 1.94
C HIS A 118 7.76 1.83 1.91
N HIS A 119 8.50 2.50 1.03
CA HIS A 119 8.40 3.94 0.87
C HIS A 119 7.22 4.29 -0.04
N CYS A 120 6.22 4.98 0.50
CA CYS A 120 5.12 5.50 -0.29
C CYS A 120 5.47 6.88 -0.87
N ARG A 121 5.45 7.00 -2.20
CA ARG A 121 5.72 8.28 -2.88
C ARG A 121 4.63 9.33 -2.62
N LYS A 122 3.38 8.94 -2.38
CA LYS A 122 2.30 9.89 -2.09
C LYS A 122 2.42 10.43 -0.66
N CYS A 123 2.76 9.58 0.31
CA CYS A 123 2.97 9.98 1.70
C CYS A 123 4.38 10.54 1.99
N GLN A 124 5.35 10.37 1.08
CA GLN A 124 6.76 10.76 1.23
C GLN A 124 7.43 10.19 2.50
N ARG A 125 7.00 8.99 2.93
CA ARG A 125 7.48 8.32 4.13
C ARG A 125 7.51 6.81 3.93
N CYS A 126 8.41 6.13 4.66
CA CYS A 126 8.35 4.68 4.82
C CYS A 126 7.21 4.29 5.76
N VAL A 127 6.39 3.35 5.31
CA VAL A 127 5.21 2.83 6.00
C VAL A 127 5.50 1.40 6.43
N MET A 128 5.28 1.09 7.72
CA MET A 128 5.43 -0.25 8.29
C MET A 128 4.31 -1.16 7.78
N LYS A 129 4.65 -2.43 7.46
CA LYS A 129 3.74 -3.41 6.84
C LYS A 129 2.86 -2.76 5.75
N MET A 130 3.50 -2.05 4.82
CA MET A 130 2.77 -1.26 3.82
C MET A 130 1.99 -2.20 2.89
N ASP A 131 0.68 -1.98 2.80
CA ASP A 131 -0.16 -2.66 1.82
C ASP A 131 -0.26 -1.84 0.55
N HIS A 132 -0.96 -0.71 0.61
CA HIS A 132 -1.09 0.21 -0.50
C HIS A 132 -1.33 1.65 -0.05
N HIS A 133 -1.29 2.57 -1.00
CA HIS A 133 -1.82 3.91 -0.80
C HIS A 133 -3.24 3.97 -1.34
N CYS A 134 -4.21 4.19 -0.46
CA CYS A 134 -5.62 4.20 -0.81
C CYS A 134 -6.09 5.63 -1.04
N PRO A 135 -6.55 5.98 -2.25
CA PRO A 135 -7.05 7.33 -2.53
C PRO A 135 -8.32 7.64 -1.74
N TRP A 136 -9.18 6.63 -1.47
CA TRP A 136 -10.48 6.79 -0.80
C TRP A 136 -10.39 7.26 0.65
N ILE A 137 -9.30 6.92 1.36
CA ILE A 137 -9.01 7.43 2.71
C ILE A 137 -7.89 8.50 2.69
N ASN A 138 -7.38 8.84 1.50
CA ASN A 138 -6.23 9.71 1.27
C ASN A 138 -5.04 9.43 2.20
N ASN A 139 -4.74 8.14 2.38
CA ASN A 139 -3.72 7.67 3.30
C ASN A 139 -3.23 6.27 2.87
N CYS A 140 -2.07 5.85 3.38
CA CYS A 140 -1.69 4.45 3.24
C CYS A 140 -2.49 3.55 4.17
N VAL A 141 -2.65 2.30 3.75
CA VAL A 141 -3.01 1.18 4.61
C VAL A 141 -1.71 0.48 5.00
N GLY A 142 -1.46 0.36 6.30
CA GLY A 142 -0.26 -0.24 6.87
C GLY A 142 -0.52 -0.77 8.27
N HIS A 143 0.55 -1.12 8.99
CA HIS A 143 0.49 -1.76 10.32
C HIS A 143 -0.59 -1.19 11.25
N LYS A 144 -0.57 0.13 11.49
CA LYS A 144 -1.42 0.73 12.55
C LYS A 144 -2.90 0.90 12.18
N ASN A 145 -3.25 0.92 10.90
CA ASN A 145 -4.62 1.17 10.46
C ASN A 145 -5.24 0.04 9.61
N HIS A 146 -4.53 -1.08 9.43
CA HIS A 146 -5.02 -2.20 8.62
C HIS A 146 -6.34 -2.77 9.16
N ALA A 147 -6.46 -2.96 10.49
CA ALA A 147 -7.67 -3.46 11.13
C ALA A 147 -8.88 -2.56 10.84
N ASN A 148 -8.74 -1.24 11.03
CA ASN A 148 -9.80 -0.28 10.76
C ASN A 148 -10.21 -0.29 9.29
N PHE A 149 -9.23 -0.40 8.38
CA PHE A 149 -9.53 -0.46 6.95
C PHE A 149 -10.28 -1.75 6.60
N PHE A 150 -9.89 -2.88 7.19
CA PHE A 150 -10.59 -4.15 7.03
C PHE A 150 -12.03 -4.08 7.52
N PHE A 151 -12.27 -3.54 8.72
CA PHE A 151 -13.63 -3.40 9.26
C PHE A 151 -14.47 -2.43 8.45
N PHE A 152 -13.90 -1.32 7.95
CA PHE A 152 -14.59 -0.43 7.01
C PHE A 152 -15.04 -1.19 5.74
N LEU A 153 -14.18 -2.01 5.15
CA LEU A 153 -14.53 -2.83 3.98
C LEU A 153 -15.55 -3.93 4.30
N PHE A 154 -15.59 -4.44 5.53
CA PHE A 154 -16.52 -5.47 5.96
C PHE A 154 -17.93 -4.91 6.18
N ILE A 155 -18.07 -3.84 6.95
CA ILE A 155 -19.38 -3.31 7.35
C ILE A 155 -20.08 -2.56 6.21
N THR A 156 -19.32 -1.90 5.33
CA THR A 156 -19.89 -1.03 4.29
C THR A 156 -20.81 -1.79 3.31
N PRO A 157 -20.42 -2.96 2.76
CA PRO A 157 -21.32 -3.76 1.93
C PRO A 157 -22.53 -4.29 2.70
N ILE A 158 -22.39 -4.65 3.98
CA ILE A 158 -23.50 -5.12 4.82
C ILE A 158 -24.54 -4.02 5.00
N ALA A 159 -24.11 -2.81 5.37
CA ALA A 159 -25.02 -1.67 5.48
C ALA A 159 -25.66 -1.29 4.14
N CYS A 160 -24.95 -1.45 3.02
CA CYS A 160 -25.55 -1.22 1.70
C CYS A 160 -26.57 -2.30 1.32
N LEU A 161 -26.39 -3.57 1.72
CA LEU A 161 -27.39 -4.61 1.57
C LEU A 161 -28.63 -4.31 2.41
N HIS A 162 -28.45 -3.83 3.65
CA HIS A 162 -29.53 -3.35 4.49
C HIS A 162 -30.27 -2.16 3.85
N ALA A 163 -29.54 -1.19 3.29
CA ALA A 163 -30.13 -0.07 2.56
C ALA A 163 -30.95 -0.55 1.35
N ILE A 164 -30.46 -1.51 0.57
CA ILE A 164 -31.19 -2.10 -0.56
C ILE A 164 -32.49 -2.76 -0.09
N ALA A 165 -32.44 -3.49 1.03
CA ALA A 165 -33.60 -4.17 1.60
C ALA A 165 -34.75 -3.21 2.01
N ILE A 166 -34.44 -1.94 2.27
CA ILE A 166 -35.44 -0.88 2.53
C ILE A 166 -35.80 -0.12 1.26
N LEU A 167 -34.79 0.33 0.52
CA LEU A 167 -34.97 1.21 -0.65
C LEU A 167 -35.76 0.53 -1.78
N VAL A 168 -35.50 -0.75 -2.05
CA VAL A 168 -36.15 -1.46 -3.17
C VAL A 168 -37.66 -1.64 -2.90
N PRO A 169 -38.11 -2.16 -1.75
CA PRO A 169 -39.54 -2.18 -1.44
C PRO A 169 -40.18 -0.79 -1.46
N SER A 170 -39.58 0.21 -0.80
CA SER A 170 -40.14 1.58 -0.73
C SER A 170 -40.31 2.21 -2.11
N THR A 171 -39.32 2.05 -2.99
CA THR A 171 -39.42 2.55 -4.38
C THR A 171 -40.49 1.79 -5.17
N TYR A 172 -40.59 0.48 -5.01
CA TYR A 172 -41.66 -0.32 -5.63
C TYR A 172 -43.06 0.15 -5.19
N ARG A 173 -43.31 0.28 -3.88
CA ARG A 173 -44.61 0.75 -3.36
C ARG A 173 -44.93 2.17 -3.81
N CYS A 174 -43.94 3.07 -3.84
CA CYS A 174 -44.13 4.43 -4.34
C CYS A 174 -44.46 4.46 -5.83
N PHE A 175 -43.82 3.61 -6.65
CA PHE A 175 -44.09 3.54 -8.09
C PHE A 175 -45.53 3.06 -8.35
N TYR A 176 -45.99 2.06 -7.61
CA TYR A 176 -47.35 1.51 -7.70
C TYR A 176 -48.34 2.19 -6.76
N ARG A 177 -48.06 3.41 -6.27
CA ARG A 177 -48.88 4.08 -5.25
C ARG A 177 -50.35 4.22 -5.66
N ASN A 178 -50.62 4.61 -6.91
CA ASN A 178 -52.00 4.72 -7.41
C ASN A 178 -52.74 3.38 -7.37
N TYR A 179 -52.06 2.28 -7.72
CA TYR A 179 -52.65 0.94 -7.66
C TYR A 179 -53.05 0.59 -6.23
N TYR A 180 -52.19 0.84 -5.24
CA TYR A 180 -52.50 0.58 -3.83
C TYR A 180 -53.59 1.51 -3.26
N TYR A 181 -53.70 2.75 -3.74
CA TYR A 181 -54.82 3.62 -3.35
C TYR A 181 -56.18 3.12 -3.84
N PHE A 182 -56.27 2.61 -5.07
CA PHE A 182 -57.54 2.21 -5.67
C PHE A 182 -57.92 0.76 -5.40
N TYR A 183 -56.94 -0.14 -5.31
CA TYR A 183 -57.15 -1.59 -5.23
C TYR A 183 -56.51 -2.24 -3.99
N GLY A 184 -55.82 -1.47 -3.15
CA GLY A 184 -55.17 -1.97 -1.95
C GLY A 184 -56.17 -2.38 -0.86
N THR A 185 -55.73 -3.27 0.02
CA THR A 185 -56.46 -3.64 1.23
C THR A 185 -56.18 -2.67 2.37
N MET A 186 -56.98 -2.67 3.45
CA MET A 186 -56.77 -1.81 4.62
C MET A 186 -55.41 -2.02 5.32
N ASN A 187 -54.74 -3.15 5.07
CA ASN A 187 -53.42 -3.48 5.61
C ASN A 187 -52.27 -3.09 4.67
N ASP A 188 -52.56 -2.60 3.46
CA ASP A 188 -51.53 -2.23 2.51
C ASP A 188 -50.89 -0.89 2.89
N ILE A 189 -49.57 -0.92 3.03
CA ILE A 189 -48.77 0.26 3.33
C ILE A 189 -48.70 1.14 2.09
N ILE A 190 -49.10 2.39 2.25
CA ILE A 190 -48.99 3.43 1.24
C ILE A 190 -47.71 4.22 1.51
N VAL A 191 -46.76 4.13 0.59
CA VAL A 191 -45.49 4.86 0.68
C VAL A 191 -45.62 6.11 -0.18
N ASP A 192 -45.67 7.27 0.47
CA ASP A 192 -45.76 8.56 -0.21
C ASP A 192 -44.40 9.28 -0.23
N LEU A 193 -43.72 9.22 -1.37
CA LEU A 193 -42.53 10.02 -1.64
C LEU A 193 -42.86 11.09 -2.68
N SER A 194 -42.32 12.30 -2.50
CA SER A 194 -42.33 13.30 -3.56
C SER A 194 -41.53 12.80 -4.76
N SER A 195 -41.81 13.33 -5.95
CA SER A 195 -41.12 12.94 -7.19
C SER A 195 -39.59 13.04 -7.08
N VAL A 196 -39.08 14.05 -6.36
CA VAL A 196 -37.65 14.24 -6.11
C VAL A 196 -37.09 13.10 -5.24
N TRP A 197 -37.76 12.77 -4.13
CA TRP A 197 -37.33 11.70 -3.23
C TRP A 197 -37.45 10.31 -3.86
N PHE A 198 -38.43 10.10 -4.73
CA PHE A 198 -38.53 8.88 -5.53
C PHE A 198 -37.31 8.69 -6.44
N ILE A 199 -36.94 9.74 -7.20
CA ILE A 199 -35.75 9.71 -8.08
C ILE A 199 -34.47 9.49 -7.27
N PHE A 200 -34.31 10.18 -6.14
CA PHE A 200 -33.14 10.00 -5.28
C PHE A 200 -33.07 8.60 -4.68
N SER A 201 -34.20 8.00 -4.31
CA SER A 201 -34.25 6.63 -3.78
C SER A 201 -33.87 5.61 -4.86
N MET A 202 -34.31 5.79 -6.11
CA MET A 202 -33.89 4.96 -7.24
C MET A 202 -32.38 5.07 -7.51
N MET A 203 -31.84 6.29 -7.47
CA MET A 203 -30.40 6.52 -7.59
C MET A 203 -29.62 5.89 -6.44
N ALA A 204 -30.14 5.96 -5.21
CA ALA A 204 -29.54 5.36 -4.03
C ALA A 204 -29.49 3.82 -4.11
N VAL A 205 -30.52 3.16 -4.68
CA VAL A 205 -30.47 1.72 -4.98
C VAL A 205 -29.30 1.41 -5.89
N GLY A 206 -29.17 2.12 -7.02
CA GLY A 206 -28.08 1.91 -7.98
C GLY A 206 -26.69 2.12 -7.36
N MET A 207 -26.53 3.18 -6.55
CA MET A 207 -25.29 3.46 -5.83
C MET A 207 -24.98 2.39 -4.78
N ALA A 208 -25.97 1.95 -4.00
CA ALA A 208 -25.79 0.90 -2.99
C ALA A 208 -25.36 -0.43 -3.63
N VAL A 209 -26.00 -0.83 -4.74
CA VAL A 209 -25.58 -2.02 -5.52
C VAL A 209 -24.15 -1.87 -6.02
N GLY A 210 -23.79 -0.70 -6.57
CA GLY A 210 -22.43 -0.41 -7.01
C GLY A 210 -21.40 -0.52 -5.87
N VAL A 211 -21.73 -0.03 -4.67
CA VAL A 211 -20.88 -0.14 -3.48
C VAL A 211 -20.74 -1.60 -3.02
N VAL A 212 -21.84 -2.37 -2.98
CA VAL A 212 -21.80 -3.80 -2.63
C VAL A 212 -20.84 -4.56 -3.56
N ILE A 213 -20.95 -4.35 -4.87
CA ILE A 213 -20.09 -5.04 -5.85
C ILE A 213 -18.64 -4.58 -5.69
N SER A 214 -18.38 -3.27 -5.70
CA SER A 214 -17.02 -2.73 -5.70
C SER A 214 -16.31 -2.94 -4.37
N VAL A 215 -16.87 -2.45 -3.26
CA VAL A 215 -16.28 -2.57 -1.92
C VAL A 215 -16.30 -4.02 -1.44
N GLY A 216 -17.36 -4.78 -1.75
CA GLY A 216 -17.42 -6.21 -1.44
C GLY A 216 -16.33 -7.02 -2.15
N SER A 217 -16.06 -6.73 -3.43
CA SER A 217 -14.94 -7.37 -4.15
C SER A 217 -13.58 -7.04 -3.52
N LEU A 218 -13.38 -5.79 -3.10
CA LEU A 218 -12.16 -5.36 -2.42
C LEU A 218 -12.01 -6.02 -1.04
N PHE A 219 -13.10 -6.18 -0.29
CA PHE A 219 -13.13 -6.93 0.96
C PHE A 219 -12.66 -8.37 0.76
N VAL A 220 -13.21 -9.08 -0.24
CA VAL A 220 -12.84 -10.46 -0.54
C VAL A 220 -11.36 -10.57 -0.93
N ILE A 221 -10.85 -9.63 -1.72
CA ILE A 221 -9.42 -9.58 -2.07
C ILE A 221 -8.60 -9.42 -0.80
N GLN A 222 -8.86 -8.39 0.01
CA GLN A 222 -8.10 -8.12 1.23
C GLN A 222 -8.16 -9.28 2.23
N LEU A 223 -9.32 -9.89 2.43
CA LEU A 223 -9.48 -11.07 3.28
C LEU A 223 -8.58 -12.22 2.82
N LYS A 224 -8.51 -12.50 1.51
CA LYS A 224 -7.64 -13.57 0.98
C LYS A 224 -6.15 -13.31 1.26
N VAL A 225 -5.70 -12.06 1.18
CA VAL A 225 -4.30 -11.69 1.44
C VAL A 225 -4.01 -11.74 2.96
N ILE A 226 -4.93 -11.25 3.78
CA ILE A 226 -4.85 -11.29 5.26
C ILE A 226 -4.78 -12.72 5.78
N LEU A 227 -5.59 -13.64 5.24
CA LEU A 227 -5.56 -15.05 5.64
C LEU A 227 -4.22 -15.74 5.35
N LYS A 228 -3.40 -15.19 4.44
CA LYS A 228 -2.03 -15.63 4.14
C LYS A 228 -0.95 -14.79 4.86
N ASN A 229 -1.38 -13.78 5.63
CA ASN A 229 -0.53 -12.76 6.24
C ASN A 229 0.38 -12.03 5.24
N GLU A 230 -0.09 -11.85 4.01
CA GLU A 230 0.60 -11.09 2.99
C GLU A 230 0.11 -9.63 3.01
N THR A 231 0.90 -8.73 2.43
CA THR A 231 0.39 -7.48 1.85
C THR A 231 0.39 -7.58 0.34
N GLY A 232 -0.35 -6.71 -0.36
CA GLY A 232 -0.35 -6.67 -1.82
C GLY A 232 1.05 -6.53 -2.42
N ILE A 233 1.96 -5.80 -1.74
CA ILE A 233 3.36 -5.71 -2.17
C ILE A 233 4.09 -7.04 -1.98
N GLU A 234 3.83 -7.72 -0.86
CA GLU A 234 4.48 -8.99 -0.52
C GLU A 234 4.01 -10.14 -1.40
N THR A 235 2.73 -10.18 -1.79
CA THR A 235 2.22 -11.14 -2.79
C THR A 235 3.02 -11.04 -4.08
N TRP A 236 3.30 -9.82 -4.57
CA TRP A 236 4.14 -9.61 -5.75
C TRP A 236 5.61 -10.01 -5.55
N ILE A 237 6.16 -9.92 -4.33
CA ILE A 237 7.53 -10.38 -4.03
C ILE A 237 7.59 -11.90 -4.03
N ARG A 238 6.62 -12.54 -3.38
CA ARG A 238 6.48 -13.99 -3.27
C ARG A 238 6.27 -14.63 -4.64
N GLU A 239 5.36 -14.10 -5.45
CA GLU A 239 5.15 -14.60 -6.82
C GLU A 239 6.45 -14.54 -7.64
N LYS A 240 7.20 -13.43 -7.56
CA LYS A 240 8.50 -13.33 -8.23
C LYS A 240 9.52 -14.32 -7.70
N ALA A 241 9.53 -14.57 -6.39
CA ALA A 241 10.45 -15.54 -5.79
C ALA A 241 10.17 -16.96 -6.30
N ASN A 242 8.90 -17.32 -6.49
CA ASN A 242 8.48 -18.63 -6.99
C ASN A 242 8.86 -18.86 -8.47
N TYR A 243 8.90 -17.80 -9.29
CA TYR A 243 9.29 -17.88 -10.70
C TYR A 243 10.78 -17.57 -10.94
N ARG A 244 11.54 -17.26 -9.90
CA ARG A 244 12.98 -16.97 -10.01
C ARG A 244 13.73 -18.28 -10.29
N LYS A 245 14.66 -18.25 -11.24
CA LYS A 245 15.58 -19.37 -11.44
C LYS A 245 16.54 -19.42 -10.26
N ARG A 246 16.58 -20.55 -9.58
CA ARG A 246 17.41 -20.79 -8.40
C ARG A 246 18.59 -21.67 -8.74
N GLU A 247 19.67 -21.50 -8.01
CA GLU A 247 20.85 -22.35 -8.16
C GLU A 247 20.60 -23.74 -7.54
N LYS A 248 21.36 -24.75 -8.01
CA LYS A 248 21.23 -26.11 -7.46
C LYS A 248 21.65 -26.09 -5.99
N GLY A 249 20.70 -26.38 -5.09
CA GLY A 249 20.92 -26.41 -3.64
C GLY A 249 20.25 -25.26 -2.86
N GLU A 250 19.78 -24.20 -3.52
CA GLU A 250 19.16 -23.04 -2.86
C GLU A 250 17.76 -23.34 -2.26
N GLY A 251 17.09 -24.38 -2.77
CA GLY A 251 15.73 -24.76 -2.33
C GLY A 251 14.64 -23.76 -2.72
N ASP A 252 13.38 -24.14 -2.51
CA ASP A 252 12.23 -23.29 -2.84
C ASP A 252 12.04 -22.13 -1.85
N PHE A 253 11.46 -21.02 -2.31
CA PHE A 253 11.16 -19.89 -1.44
C PHE A 253 10.04 -20.22 -0.44
N ILE A 254 10.35 -20.11 0.84
CA ILE A 254 9.36 -20.20 1.92
C ILE A 254 8.98 -18.80 2.39
N TYR A 255 7.67 -18.52 2.40
CA TYR A 255 7.16 -17.23 2.85
C TYR A 255 7.10 -17.18 4.39
N PRO A 256 7.82 -16.24 5.04
CA PRO A 256 8.13 -16.34 6.47
C PRO A 256 6.97 -15.98 7.41
N TYR A 257 6.00 -15.20 6.95
CA TYR A 257 4.98 -14.63 7.84
C TYR A 257 3.69 -15.44 7.93
N ASN A 258 3.51 -16.52 7.16
CA ASN A 258 2.27 -17.29 7.23
C ASN A 258 2.27 -18.27 8.43
N LEU A 259 1.52 -17.93 9.48
CA LEU A 259 1.46 -18.66 10.78
C LEU A 259 0.14 -19.41 10.99
N GLY A 260 -0.60 -19.65 9.90
CA GLY A 260 -1.94 -20.25 9.93
C GLY A 260 -3.05 -19.21 9.88
N ARG A 261 -4.16 -19.56 9.19
CA ARG A 261 -5.24 -18.62 8.82
C ARG A 261 -5.80 -17.84 10.00
N TRP A 262 -5.99 -18.48 11.15
CA TRP A 262 -6.54 -17.85 12.35
C TRP A 262 -5.57 -16.86 12.99
N ASN A 263 -4.31 -17.27 13.21
CA ASN A 263 -3.27 -16.39 13.76
C ASN A 263 -3.02 -15.18 12.86
N ASN A 264 -3.00 -15.39 11.54
CA ASN A 264 -2.83 -14.33 10.55
C ASN A 264 -3.95 -13.27 10.62
N LEU A 265 -5.19 -13.73 10.80
CA LEU A 265 -6.36 -12.86 10.97
C LEU A 265 -6.29 -12.09 12.28
N LEU A 266 -6.12 -12.78 13.42
CA LEU A 266 -6.03 -12.15 14.74
C LEU A 266 -4.91 -11.11 14.80
N MET A 267 -3.78 -11.40 14.17
CA MET A 267 -2.66 -10.48 14.10
C MET A 267 -2.95 -9.23 13.29
N THR A 268 -3.73 -9.33 12.20
CA THR A 268 -4.16 -8.15 11.44
C THR A 268 -5.22 -7.35 12.18
N LEU A 269 -6.08 -8.02 12.95
CA LEU A 269 -7.12 -7.40 13.76
C LEU A 269 -6.62 -6.87 15.11
N ASN A 270 -5.33 -7.07 15.44
CA ASN A 270 -4.73 -6.69 16.73
C ASN A 270 -5.46 -7.28 17.95
N ILE A 271 -5.99 -8.51 17.82
CA ILE A 271 -6.77 -9.18 18.88
C ILE A 271 -5.84 -10.03 19.76
N GLY A 272 -6.04 -9.96 21.08
CA GLY A 272 -5.28 -10.75 22.06
C GLY A 272 -3.82 -10.32 22.14
N ASN A 273 -2.91 -11.29 22.23
CA ASN A 273 -1.47 -11.05 22.36
C ASN A 273 -0.85 -10.34 21.13
N TRP A 274 -1.55 -10.32 20.00
CA TRP A 274 -1.06 -9.71 18.77
C TRP A 274 -1.19 -8.19 18.73
N GLY A 275 -1.97 -7.56 19.63
CA GLY A 275 -2.18 -6.11 19.62
C GLY A 275 -0.97 -5.25 20.04
N LYS A 276 0.14 -5.87 20.50
CA LYS A 276 1.31 -5.18 21.05
C LYS A 276 2.52 -5.13 20.10
N MET A 277 2.38 -5.49 18.82
CA MET A 277 3.51 -5.48 17.89
C MET A 277 3.98 -4.06 17.56
N ASP A 278 5.30 -3.84 17.60
CA ASP A 278 5.93 -2.54 17.35
C ASP A 278 5.96 -2.15 15.85
N GLY A 279 5.76 -3.13 14.96
CA GLY A 279 5.79 -2.95 13.51
C GLY A 279 7.20 -3.01 12.89
N VAL A 280 8.21 -3.31 13.71
CA VAL A 280 9.61 -3.53 13.32
C VAL A 280 9.91 -5.02 13.28
N TRP A 281 9.50 -5.74 14.33
CA TRP A 281 9.69 -7.19 14.48
C TRP A 281 8.37 -7.93 14.31
N TRP A 282 8.43 -9.06 13.61
CA TRP A 282 7.24 -9.82 13.24
C TRP A 282 7.41 -11.29 13.58
N PRO A 283 6.42 -11.96 14.14
CA PRO A 283 6.49 -13.41 14.28
C PRO A 283 6.67 -14.07 12.91
N VAL A 284 7.65 -14.98 12.82
CA VAL A 284 8.03 -15.72 11.62
C VAL A 284 7.93 -17.22 11.89
N ARG A 285 7.79 -18.01 10.83
CA ARG A 285 7.90 -19.46 10.90
C ARG A 285 9.29 -19.89 11.39
N GLU A 286 9.38 -21.07 12.01
CA GLU A 286 10.62 -21.62 12.59
C GLU A 286 11.72 -21.86 11.55
N ASP A 287 11.33 -22.15 10.30
CA ASP A 287 12.23 -22.36 9.15
C ASP A 287 12.74 -21.04 8.53
N CYS A 288 12.39 -19.89 9.11
CA CYS A 288 12.66 -18.57 8.55
C CYS A 288 13.27 -17.62 9.59
N HIS A 289 13.88 -16.54 9.12
CA HIS A 289 14.36 -15.44 9.95
C HIS A 289 13.67 -14.11 9.57
N GLN A 290 13.87 -13.08 10.39
CA GLN A 290 13.20 -11.77 10.25
C GLN A 290 13.41 -11.08 8.91
N TYR A 291 14.51 -11.39 8.23
CA TYR A 291 14.89 -10.75 6.98
C TYR A 291 14.70 -11.62 5.75
N THR A 292 14.18 -12.85 5.87
CA THR A 292 14.06 -13.81 4.75
C THR A 292 13.41 -13.18 3.51
N LEU A 293 12.27 -12.51 3.68
CA LEU A 293 11.59 -11.80 2.59
C LEU A 293 12.40 -10.58 2.08
N THR A 294 13.08 -9.87 2.98
CA THR A 294 13.84 -8.65 2.64
C THR A 294 15.08 -8.99 1.83
N VAL A 295 15.80 -10.06 2.20
CA VAL A 295 16.96 -10.60 1.50
C VAL A 295 16.55 -11.08 0.11
N GLU A 296 15.49 -11.87 0.00
CA GLU A 296 14.93 -12.29 -1.29
C GLU A 296 14.58 -11.06 -2.16
N GLN A 297 13.98 -10.02 -1.59
CA GLN A 297 13.70 -8.78 -2.33
C GLN A 297 14.96 -8.01 -2.75
N ILE A 298 16.04 -8.04 -1.97
CA ILE A 298 17.34 -7.45 -2.34
C ILE A 298 17.91 -8.23 -3.54
N GLN A 299 17.92 -9.55 -3.47
CA GLN A 299 18.41 -10.42 -4.55
C GLN A 299 17.65 -10.18 -5.86
N GLN A 300 16.31 -10.14 -5.80
CA GLN A 300 15.47 -9.81 -6.95
C GLN A 300 15.79 -8.43 -7.56
N LYS A 301 16.21 -7.45 -6.74
CA LYS A 301 16.62 -6.13 -7.22
C LYS A 301 18.02 -6.14 -7.81
N CYS A 302 18.94 -6.93 -7.27
CA CYS A 302 20.27 -7.15 -7.83
C CYS A 302 20.14 -7.80 -9.22
N GLU A 303 19.39 -8.90 -9.35
CA GLU A 303 19.13 -9.54 -10.65
C GLU A 303 18.46 -8.60 -11.66
N LYS A 304 17.53 -7.77 -11.19
CA LYS A 304 16.91 -6.77 -12.06
C LYS A 304 17.91 -5.71 -12.54
N ARG A 305 18.89 -5.35 -11.71
CA ARG A 305 19.96 -4.42 -12.10
C ARG A 305 20.90 -5.10 -13.09
N THR A 306 21.35 -6.32 -12.85
CA THR A 306 22.27 -7.01 -13.78
C THR A 306 21.66 -7.22 -15.18
N ARG A 307 20.33 -7.37 -15.27
CA ARG A 307 19.60 -7.44 -16.54
C ARG A 307 19.31 -6.08 -17.19
N SER A 308 19.71 -4.97 -16.56
CA SER A 308 19.46 -3.65 -17.12
C SER A 308 20.40 -3.36 -18.28
N VAL A 309 19.90 -2.61 -19.27
CA VAL A 309 20.59 -2.40 -20.54
C VAL A 309 20.71 -0.91 -20.79
N LEU A 310 21.89 -0.48 -21.25
CA LEU A 310 22.16 0.90 -21.59
C LEU A 310 21.49 1.28 -22.93
N PHE A 311 20.77 2.38 -22.93
CA PHE A 311 20.19 3.01 -24.12
C PHE A 311 20.71 4.44 -24.24
N VAL A 312 21.02 4.86 -25.46
CA VAL A 312 21.41 6.24 -25.79
C VAL A 312 20.25 6.93 -26.48
N VAL A 313 19.86 8.09 -25.95
CA VAL A 313 18.74 8.86 -26.48
C VAL A 313 19.21 9.65 -27.72
N HIS A 314 18.53 9.45 -28.84
CA HIS A 314 18.79 10.15 -30.09
C HIS A 314 17.61 11.04 -30.52
N ARG A 315 16.48 11.02 -29.79
CA ARG A 315 15.34 11.91 -30.04
C ARG A 315 14.73 12.42 -28.74
N LYS A 316 14.60 13.74 -28.61
CA LYS A 316 14.02 14.42 -27.44
C LYS A 316 12.58 13.98 -27.16
N TYR A 317 12.24 13.82 -25.87
CA TYR A 317 10.87 13.63 -25.41
C TYR A 317 10.60 14.45 -24.14
N SER A 318 9.51 15.22 -24.18
CA SER A 318 9.16 16.21 -23.15
C SER A 318 8.51 15.63 -21.90
N GLY A 319 8.21 14.33 -21.87
CA GLY A 319 7.42 13.70 -20.81
C GLY A 319 5.90 13.85 -20.98
N SER A 320 5.43 14.25 -22.16
CA SER A 320 3.99 14.39 -22.46
C SER A 320 3.26 13.05 -22.30
N TYR A 321 2.08 13.06 -21.68
CA TYR A 321 1.22 11.88 -21.64
C TYR A 321 0.74 11.49 -23.04
N LEU A 322 0.52 12.42 -23.97
CA LEU A 322 0.09 12.09 -25.34
C LEU A 322 1.21 12.42 -26.34
N PRO A 323 2.15 11.48 -26.61
CA PRO A 323 3.26 11.69 -27.52
C PRO A 323 2.84 11.53 -29.00
N VAL A 324 1.95 12.40 -29.49
CA VAL A 324 1.38 12.30 -30.86
C VAL A 324 2.47 12.25 -31.94
N THR A 325 3.57 12.97 -31.73
CA THR A 325 4.75 12.99 -32.62
C THR A 325 5.51 11.66 -32.73
N PHE A 326 5.17 10.68 -31.90
CA PHE A 326 5.72 9.31 -31.89
C PHE A 326 4.73 8.27 -32.45
N GLY A 327 3.66 8.75 -33.08
CA GLY A 327 2.64 7.96 -33.77
C GLY A 327 1.47 7.53 -32.89
N CYS A 328 0.30 7.37 -33.52
CA CYS A 328 -0.97 7.02 -32.85
C CYS A 328 -0.87 5.74 -32.01
N ARG A 329 -0.08 4.76 -32.47
CA ARG A 329 0.15 3.51 -31.75
C ARG A 329 0.92 3.69 -30.44
N THR A 330 1.83 4.66 -30.37
CA THR A 330 2.55 4.99 -29.13
C THR A 330 1.60 5.65 -28.13
N CYS A 331 0.68 6.50 -28.61
CA CYS A 331 -0.37 7.14 -27.81
C CYS A 331 -1.39 6.16 -27.26
N TYR A 332 -1.90 5.22 -28.07
CA TYR A 332 -2.91 4.26 -27.62
C TYR A 332 -2.32 3.15 -26.75
N CYS A 333 -1.10 2.67 -27.05
CA CYS A 333 -0.43 1.62 -26.26
C CYS A 333 0.35 2.17 -25.04
N GLN A 334 -0.18 3.22 -24.41
CA GLN A 334 0.48 3.83 -23.28
C GLN A 334 0.50 2.93 -22.03
N PRO A 335 1.59 2.95 -21.25
CA PRO A 335 1.56 2.42 -19.89
C PRO A 335 0.61 3.29 -19.05
N CYS A 336 -0.54 2.74 -18.64
CA CYS A 336 -1.57 3.41 -17.83
C CYS A 336 -1.30 3.38 -16.32
N PHE A 337 -0.11 2.97 -15.88
CA PHE A 337 0.22 2.86 -14.46
C PHE A 337 0.63 4.21 -13.87
N ASP A 338 0.52 4.35 -12.53
CA ASP A 338 0.93 5.48 -11.66
C ASP A 338 2.46 5.78 -11.71
N GLU A 339 3.14 5.38 -12.79
CA GLU A 339 4.56 5.49 -13.03
C GLU A 339 4.88 6.74 -13.86
N PRO A 340 5.87 7.54 -13.45
CA PRO A 340 6.14 8.84 -14.06
C PRO A 340 6.62 8.72 -15.52
N ARG A 341 6.40 9.77 -16.32
CA ARG A 341 7.04 9.97 -17.62
C ARG A 341 8.44 10.53 -17.45
N LEU A 342 9.41 9.96 -18.15
CA LEU A 342 10.80 10.42 -18.13
C LEU A 342 11.02 11.41 -19.26
N LYS A 343 11.30 12.67 -18.93
CA LYS A 343 11.73 13.66 -19.92
C LYS A 343 13.14 13.27 -20.36
N VAL A 344 13.41 13.14 -21.65
CA VAL A 344 14.75 12.79 -22.17
C VAL A 344 15.21 13.77 -23.25
N LYS A 345 16.52 14.03 -23.30
CA LYS A 345 17.19 14.85 -24.31
C LYS A 345 18.18 14.00 -25.10
N GLU A 346 18.52 14.47 -26.30
CA GLU A 346 19.48 13.81 -27.17
C GLU A 346 20.87 13.77 -26.52
N GLY A 347 21.58 12.66 -26.68
CA GLY A 347 22.86 12.37 -26.03
C GLY A 347 22.75 11.84 -24.60
N GLU A 348 21.59 11.89 -23.95
CA GLU A 348 21.43 11.34 -22.59
C GLU A 348 21.49 9.81 -22.60
N ARG A 349 22.16 9.26 -21.58
CA ARG A 349 22.28 7.82 -21.34
C ARG A 349 21.23 7.37 -20.33
N VAL A 350 20.49 6.31 -20.65
CA VAL A 350 19.40 5.78 -19.84
C VAL A 350 19.59 4.28 -19.62
N LEU A 351 19.63 3.87 -18.36
CA LEU A 351 19.67 2.48 -17.97
C LEU A 351 18.24 1.92 -17.94
N VAL A 352 17.89 1.12 -18.94
CA VAL A 352 16.55 0.58 -19.14
C VAL A 352 16.40 -0.76 -18.43
N THR A 353 15.32 -0.90 -17.65
CA THR A 353 15.02 -2.12 -16.89
C THR A 353 13.75 -2.82 -17.35
N ARG A 354 12.87 -2.15 -18.10
CA ARG A 354 11.68 -2.77 -18.69
C ARG A 354 11.48 -2.30 -20.12
N LEU A 355 11.18 -3.25 -20.99
CA LEU A 355 10.79 -2.99 -22.37
C LEU A 355 9.34 -3.39 -22.60
N ARG A 356 8.61 -2.52 -23.30
CA ARG A 356 7.34 -2.80 -23.95
C ARG A 356 7.47 -2.48 -25.44
N ARG A 357 6.49 -2.92 -26.24
CA ARG A 357 6.53 -2.78 -27.70
C ARG A 357 6.95 -1.38 -28.17
N ASN A 358 6.33 -0.32 -27.62
CA ASN A 358 6.58 1.07 -27.99
C ASN A 358 7.17 1.94 -26.86
N TRP A 359 7.46 1.36 -25.70
CA TRP A 359 7.81 2.12 -24.48
C TRP A 359 8.97 1.48 -23.72
N LEU A 360 9.86 2.30 -23.19
CA LEU A 360 11.00 1.90 -22.37
C LEU A 360 10.85 2.52 -20.97
N TYR A 361 11.17 1.76 -19.93
CA TYR A 361 11.26 2.27 -18.56
C TYR A 361 12.70 2.17 -18.07
N GLY A 362 13.27 3.31 -17.70
CA GLY A 362 14.64 3.37 -17.25
C GLY A 362 14.92 4.50 -16.29
N GLU A 363 16.18 4.60 -15.90
CA GLU A 363 16.75 5.65 -15.07
C GLU A 363 17.85 6.37 -15.84
N LYS A 364 17.88 7.70 -15.77
CA LYS A 364 18.96 8.48 -16.38
C LYS A 364 20.26 8.30 -15.62
N LEU A 365 21.35 8.15 -16.36
CA LEU A 365 22.70 8.24 -15.84
C LEU A 365 23.15 9.70 -15.94
N PHE A 366 23.64 10.26 -14.84
CA PHE A 366 24.25 11.59 -14.81
C PHE A 366 25.76 11.40 -14.96
N LEU A 367 26.38 12.13 -15.88
CA LEU A 367 27.83 12.11 -16.18
C LEU A 367 28.67 12.81 -15.10
N SER A 368 28.39 12.55 -13.82
CA SER A 368 29.19 13.05 -12.71
C SER A 368 29.89 11.89 -12.01
N GLU A 369 30.95 11.38 -12.66
CA GLU A 369 32.08 10.82 -11.95
C GLU A 369 33.24 11.82 -12.11
N VAL A 370 34.01 11.99 -11.03
CA VAL A 370 35.10 12.98 -10.81
C VAL A 370 34.65 14.37 -10.30
N SER A 371 34.01 14.41 -9.13
CA SER A 371 34.31 15.42 -8.09
C SER A 371 33.54 15.10 -6.80
N HIS A 372 34.26 15.07 -5.68
CA HIS A 372 33.81 14.72 -4.32
C HIS A 372 32.81 15.71 -3.69
N VAL A 373 31.83 16.21 -4.43
CA VAL A 373 30.74 17.02 -3.89
C VAL A 373 29.41 16.49 -4.43
N GLN A 374 28.90 15.44 -3.81
CA GLN A 374 27.57 14.88 -4.11
C GLN A 374 26.47 15.88 -3.71
N LYS A 375 26.15 16.84 -4.59
CA LYS A 375 24.77 17.34 -4.65
C LYS A 375 23.92 16.15 -5.07
N LYS A 376 23.17 15.57 -4.11
CA LYS A 376 22.20 14.48 -4.31
C LYS A 376 21.15 14.90 -5.34
N GLU A 377 21.46 14.78 -6.62
CA GLU A 377 20.47 14.97 -7.68
C GLU A 377 19.41 13.87 -7.58
N LYS A 378 18.14 14.28 -7.68
CA LYS A 378 17.00 13.41 -7.51
C LYS A 378 16.96 12.41 -8.66
N ARG A 379 17.20 11.12 -8.38
CA ARG A 379 17.13 10.01 -9.35
C ARG A 379 15.92 10.14 -10.29
N GLN A 380 16.18 10.36 -11.58
CA GLN A 380 15.15 10.54 -12.60
C GLN A 380 14.86 9.21 -13.28
N ARG A 381 13.64 8.69 -13.07
CA ARG A 381 13.17 7.43 -13.66
C ARG A 381 11.77 7.59 -14.22
N GLY A 382 11.45 6.83 -15.26
CA GLY A 382 10.12 6.87 -15.85
C GLY A 382 10.03 6.19 -17.21
N TRP A 383 8.83 6.28 -17.79
CA TRP A 383 8.54 5.78 -19.13
C TRP A 383 8.86 6.83 -20.19
N PHE A 384 9.43 6.39 -21.31
CA PHE A 384 9.64 7.19 -22.52
C PHE A 384 9.44 6.33 -23.78
N PRO A 385 9.09 6.92 -24.95
CA PRO A 385 8.92 6.17 -26.18
C PRO A 385 10.18 5.41 -26.61
N ARG A 386 10.02 4.18 -27.10
CA ARG A 386 11.15 3.35 -27.57
C ARG A 386 11.89 3.99 -28.75
N GLN A 387 11.17 4.70 -29.60
CA GLN A 387 11.72 5.43 -30.75
C GLN A 387 12.66 6.58 -30.33
N CYS A 388 12.75 6.94 -29.05
CA CYS A 388 13.67 7.96 -28.58
C CYS A 388 15.11 7.48 -28.43
N ALA A 389 15.31 6.17 -28.31
CA ALA A 389 16.62 5.64 -27.93
C ALA A 389 16.94 4.30 -28.60
N SER A 390 18.21 4.12 -28.91
CA SER A 390 18.78 2.88 -29.40
C SER A 390 19.60 2.20 -28.31
N ARG A 391 19.69 0.88 -28.36
CA ARG A 391 20.50 0.09 -27.42
C ARG A 391 21.98 0.38 -27.69
N SER A 392 22.75 0.69 -26.64
CA SER A 392 24.21 0.83 -26.75
C SER A 392 24.87 -0.54 -26.85
N SER A 393 25.96 -0.63 -27.63
CA SER A 393 26.87 -1.78 -27.64
C SER A 393 27.82 -1.79 -26.44
N GLU A 394 28.02 -0.65 -25.79
CA GLU A 394 28.82 -0.54 -24.57
C GLU A 394 28.20 -1.37 -23.45
N LYS A 395 28.97 -2.30 -22.88
CA LYS A 395 28.63 -2.91 -21.59
C LYS A 395 28.86 -1.84 -20.54
N PHE A 396 27.78 -1.41 -19.89
CA PHE A 396 27.88 -0.55 -18.72
C PHE A 396 28.08 -1.44 -17.51
N ASP A 397 29.28 -1.42 -16.94
CA ASP A 397 29.53 -2.06 -15.66
C ASP A 397 28.77 -1.28 -14.59
N LEU A 398 27.78 -1.95 -14.00
CA LEU A 398 26.98 -1.32 -12.97
C LEU A 398 27.88 -1.04 -11.78
N PRO A 399 27.86 0.18 -11.21
CA PRO A 399 28.57 0.42 -9.98
C PRO A 399 28.11 -0.59 -8.93
N ALA A 400 29.09 -1.16 -8.23
CA ALA A 400 28.96 -1.99 -7.05
C ALA A 400 27.71 -1.60 -6.25
N ASN A 401 26.80 -2.53 -6.03
CA ASN A 401 25.68 -2.25 -5.14
C ASN A 401 26.30 -2.08 -3.73
N PRO A 402 26.14 -0.94 -3.04
CA PRO A 402 26.66 -0.77 -1.67
C PRO A 402 25.99 -1.69 -0.63
N HIS A 403 25.16 -2.64 -1.09
CA HIS A 403 24.45 -3.65 -0.33
C HIS A 403 24.66 -5.06 -0.92
N HIS A 404 25.72 -5.29 -1.72
CA HIS A 404 26.09 -6.62 -2.20
C HIS A 404 26.89 -7.36 -1.11
N PRO A 405 26.48 -8.57 -0.68
CA PRO A 405 27.21 -9.33 0.35
C PRO A 405 28.68 -9.59 -0.02
N GLN A 406 28.96 -9.95 -1.28
CA GLN A 406 30.32 -10.28 -1.75
C GLN A 406 31.34 -9.12 -1.77
N GLN A 407 30.95 -7.88 -1.48
CA GLN A 407 31.88 -6.73 -1.48
C GLN A 407 32.23 -6.21 -0.08
N LEU A 408 31.72 -6.85 0.99
CA LEU A 408 32.21 -6.57 2.35
C LEU A 408 33.57 -7.21 2.62
N GLU A 409 33.96 -8.28 1.90
CA GLU A 409 35.31 -8.85 1.99
C GLU A 409 36.38 -7.85 1.51
N THR A 410 36.08 -7.09 0.46
CA THR A 410 37.03 -6.10 -0.10
C THR A 410 37.12 -4.80 0.69
N HIS A 411 36.09 -4.44 1.46
CA HIS A 411 36.10 -3.23 2.30
C HIS A 411 36.66 -3.47 3.72
N LEU A 412 36.87 -4.72 4.12
CA LEU A 412 37.64 -5.06 5.33
C LEU A 412 39.15 -5.15 5.09
N HIS A 413 39.58 -5.14 3.82
CA HIS A 413 41.00 -5.20 3.43
C HIS A 413 41.54 -3.93 2.76
N GLY A 414 40.76 -2.85 2.71
CA GLY A 414 41.03 -1.73 1.79
C GLY A 414 41.02 -0.33 2.39
N ASP A 415 41.18 -0.15 3.70
CA ASP A 415 41.41 1.17 4.30
C ASP A 415 42.33 1.06 5.52
N GLY A 416 43.60 1.48 5.35
CA GLY A 416 44.43 2.07 6.40
C GLY A 416 45.21 1.12 7.31
N ASP A 417 46.47 0.89 6.93
CA ASP A 417 47.56 0.69 7.88
C ASP A 417 47.52 1.78 8.97
N ASP A 418 47.27 1.37 10.22
CA ASP A 418 47.86 1.93 11.46
C ASP A 418 47.08 1.41 12.68
N ALA A 419 47.52 0.26 13.21
CA ALA A 419 47.59 -0.12 14.63
C ALA A 419 47.48 -1.65 14.78
N ALA A 420 48.63 -2.26 15.06
CA ALA A 420 48.75 -3.65 15.44
C ALA A 420 47.92 -4.00 16.70
N ASN A 421 47.09 -5.04 16.62
CA ASN A 421 47.18 -6.20 17.51
C ASN A 421 46.19 -7.28 17.02
N GLY A 422 46.74 -8.47 16.80
CA GLY A 422 46.10 -9.53 16.03
C GLY A 422 44.88 -10.17 16.69
N VAL A 423 43.92 -10.52 15.84
CA VAL A 423 43.11 -11.74 15.95
C VAL A 423 42.85 -12.19 14.51
N ASP A 424 43.51 -13.27 14.07
CA ASP A 424 43.14 -13.99 12.86
C ASP A 424 41.70 -14.49 13.01
N VAL A 425 40.81 -14.07 12.12
CA VAL A 425 39.45 -14.59 12.02
C VAL A 425 39.33 -15.34 10.70
N ASP A 426 39.52 -16.65 10.77
CA ASP A 426 39.25 -17.61 9.70
C ASP A 426 37.79 -17.50 9.21
N ILE A 427 37.62 -17.00 7.99
CA ILE A 427 36.33 -16.80 7.32
C ILE A 427 35.62 -18.14 7.00
N GLU A 428 36.33 -19.28 7.04
CA GLU A 428 35.72 -20.61 6.89
C GLU A 428 34.87 -21.07 8.09
N ARG A 429 34.99 -20.44 9.28
CA ARG A 429 34.14 -20.79 10.44
C ARG A 429 32.73 -20.20 10.41
N LEU A 430 32.46 -19.19 9.60
CA LEU A 430 31.13 -18.54 9.55
C LEU A 430 30.08 -19.36 8.80
N ASN A 431 30.49 -20.21 7.85
CA ASN A 431 29.58 -21.13 7.15
C ASN A 431 29.26 -22.40 7.96
N VAL A 432 30.04 -22.72 9.00
CA VAL A 432 29.83 -23.91 9.84
C VAL A 432 29.03 -23.61 11.11
N VAL A 433 29.10 -22.38 11.65
CA VAL A 433 28.41 -22.01 12.89
C VAL A 433 26.88 -21.87 12.73
N ALA A 434 26.37 -21.80 11.50
CA ALA A 434 24.94 -21.83 11.22
C ALA A 434 24.32 -23.23 11.36
N ASP A 435 25.11 -24.30 11.22
CA ASP A 435 24.61 -25.69 11.26
C ASP A 435 24.83 -26.39 12.63
N GLU A 436 25.86 -26.06 13.40
CA GLU A 436 26.18 -26.82 14.63
C GLU A 436 25.43 -26.38 15.90
N LYS A 437 24.81 -25.19 15.95
CA LYS A 437 24.07 -24.75 17.15
C LYS A 437 22.65 -25.31 17.27
N PHE A 438 22.17 -26.09 16.30
CA PHE A 438 20.83 -26.69 16.32
C PHE A 438 20.76 -28.15 16.83
N LEU A 439 21.89 -28.78 17.17
CA LEU A 439 21.92 -30.19 17.57
C LEU A 439 22.08 -30.48 19.07
N ASN A 440 22.30 -29.50 19.94
CA ASN A 440 22.41 -29.74 21.40
C ASN A 440 21.54 -28.81 22.24
N LYS A 441 20.24 -29.09 22.26
CA LYS A 441 19.36 -28.79 23.41
C LYS A 441 18.14 -29.73 23.44
N LYS A 442 18.42 -31.03 23.53
CA LYS A 442 17.60 -32.00 24.24
C LYS A 442 18.45 -32.50 25.40
N VAL A 443 18.04 -32.23 26.63
CA VAL A 443 18.14 -33.05 27.85
C VAL A 443 17.68 -32.18 29.02
N LEU A 444 16.70 -32.72 29.74
CA LEU A 444 15.95 -32.24 30.91
C LEU A 444 14.79 -31.27 30.64
#